data_AF-A0A9E4L904-F1
#
_entry.id   AF-A0A9E4L904-F1
#
_cell.length_a   1.000
_cell.length_b   1.000
_cell.length_c   1.000
_cell.angle_alpha   90.00
_cell.angle_beta   90.00
_cell.angle_gamma   90.00
#
_symmetry.space_group_name_H-M   'P 1'
#
loop_
_entity.id
_entity.type
_entity.pdbx_description
1 polymer ?
#
loop_
_entity_poly.entity_id
_entity_poly.type
_entity_poly.pdbx_seq_one_letter_code
_entity_poly.pdbx_strand_id
1 'polypeptide(L)'
;MPSNRHTDVGTFILFGPQLRAVGLVLPLVAFIGLSFVAPLATMLSRSVYDPVVADALPRTLGLLQDWDGKRTPPEPVFETLANELLRAHQERTL
;
A
#
# COMPACT_ATOMS: atom_id res chain seq x y z
N MET A 1 30.45 -56.87 -19.09
CA MET A 1 30.84 -55.46 -19.30
C MET A 1 30.79 -55.17 -20.80
N PRO A 2 30.33 -54.00 -21.29
CA PRO A 2 30.22 -52.65 -20.67
C PRO A 2 28.74 -52.16 -20.59
N SER A 3 28.23 -51.64 -19.46
CA SER A 3 28.22 -50.21 -19.05
C SER A 3 28.33 -49.21 -20.20
N ASN A 4 27.27 -48.46 -20.51
CA ASN A 4 27.48 -47.04 -20.81
C ASN A 4 26.24 -46.18 -20.58
N ARG A 5 26.44 -45.26 -19.64
CA ARG A 5 25.62 -44.12 -19.26
C ARG A 5 25.39 -43.23 -20.49
N HIS A 6 24.15 -43.13 -20.94
CA HIS A 6 23.67 -41.96 -21.68
C HIS A 6 22.77 -41.19 -20.72
N THR A 7 23.38 -40.38 -19.86
CA THR A 7 23.48 -38.93 -20.06
C THR A 7 22.18 -38.24 -19.65
N ASP A 8 22.11 -37.92 -18.36
CA ASP A 8 21.17 -36.99 -17.70
C ASP A 8 21.46 -35.53 -18.16
N VAL A 9 21.49 -35.33 -19.47
CA VAL A 9 21.87 -34.06 -20.12
C VAL A 9 20.63 -33.27 -20.55
N GLY A 10 19.44 -33.86 -20.41
CA GLY A 10 18.15 -33.23 -20.78
C GLY A 10 17.61 -32.21 -19.77
N THR A 11 18.04 -32.26 -18.50
CA THR A 11 17.46 -31.42 -17.44
C THR A 11 18.16 -30.06 -17.33
N PHE A 12 19.43 -29.95 -17.75
CA PHE A 12 20.23 -28.73 -17.52
C PHE A 12 20.03 -27.65 -18.59
N ILE A 13 19.55 -28.01 -19.80
CA ILE A 13 19.29 -27.06 -20.90
C ILE A 13 17.91 -26.38 -20.78
N LEU A 14 17.07 -26.82 -19.84
CA LEU A 14 15.71 -26.28 -19.67
C LEU A 14 15.66 -24.96 -18.87
N PHE A 15 16.68 -24.67 -18.05
CA PHE A 15 16.74 -23.46 -17.20
C PHE A 15 17.35 -22.22 -17.90
N GLY A 16 17.96 -22.36 -19.07
CA GLY A 16 18.69 -21.30 -19.79
C GLY A 16 17.87 -20.33 -20.68
N PRO A 17 16.79 -20.75 -21.38
CA PRO A 17 16.06 -19.85 -22.29
C PRO A 17 15.01 -18.97 -21.58
N GLN A 18 14.51 -19.38 -20.43
CA GLN A 18 13.44 -18.69 -19.70
C GLN A 18 13.92 -17.36 -19.11
N LEU A 19 15.17 -17.29 -18.64
CA LEU A 19 15.80 -16.06 -18.15
C LEU A 19 15.91 -14.98 -19.24
N ARG A 20 16.14 -15.39 -20.50
CA ARG A 20 16.17 -14.46 -21.65
C ARG A 20 14.77 -13.92 -21.96
N ALA A 21 13.75 -14.79 -21.91
CA ALA A 21 12.37 -14.39 -22.09
C ALA A 21 11.90 -13.41 -20.99
N VAL A 22 12.26 -13.69 -19.73
CA VAL A 22 11.99 -12.77 -18.61
C VAL A 22 12.71 -11.43 -18.82
N GLY A 23 13.97 -11.44 -19.26
CA GLY A 23 14.73 -10.22 -19.55
C GLY A 23 14.11 -9.30 -20.61
N LEU A 24 13.37 -9.84 -21.58
CA LEU A 24 12.64 -9.04 -22.58
C LEU A 24 11.36 -8.40 -22.02
N VAL A 25 10.68 -9.08 -21.09
CA VAL A 25 9.40 -8.63 -20.52
C VAL A 25 9.62 -7.73 -19.29
N LEU A 26 10.72 -7.93 -18.56
CA LEU A 26 11.10 -7.18 -17.36
C LEU A 26 11.06 -5.65 -17.55
N PRO A 27 11.65 -5.04 -18.61
CA PRO A 27 11.61 -3.59 -18.78
C PRO A 27 10.19 -3.06 -19.03
N LEU A 28 9.35 -3.84 -19.72
CA LEU A 28 7.95 -3.48 -19.95
C LEU A 28 7.15 -3.51 -18.64
N VAL A 29 7.33 -4.56 -17.83
CA VAL A 29 6.68 -4.69 -16.52
C VAL A 29 7.16 -3.62 -15.55
N ALA A 30 8.46 -3.31 -15.53
CA ALA A 30 9.02 -2.24 -14.71
C ALA A 30 8.42 -0.89 -15.08
N PHE A 31 8.27 -0.60 -16.38
CA PHE A 31 7.62 0.63 -16.85
C PHE A 31 6.16 0.74 -16.39
N ILE A 32 5.39 -0.36 -16.49
CA ILE A 32 3.99 -0.39 -16.00
C ILE A 32 3.94 -0.23 -14.47
N GLY A 33 4.85 -0.88 -13.74
CA GLY A 33 4.98 -0.73 -12.30
C GLY A 33 5.22 0.72 -11.89
N LEU A 34 6.11 1.42 -12.61
CA LEU A 34 6.42 2.81 -12.31
C LEU A 34 5.31 3.79 -12.72
N SER A 35 4.64 3.55 -13.85
CA SER A 35 3.62 4.47 -14.39
C SER A 35 2.23 4.26 -13.80
N PHE A 36 1.90 3.05 -13.36
CA PHE A 36 0.59 2.74 -12.79
C PHE A 36 0.67 2.31 -11.34
N VAL A 37 1.47 1.29 -11.00
CA VAL A 37 1.46 0.72 -9.64
C VAL A 37 1.97 1.73 -8.61
N ALA A 38 3.03 2.48 -8.91
CA ALA A 38 3.54 3.50 -8.00
C ALA A 38 2.54 4.66 -7.78
N PRO A 39 1.96 5.31 -8.81
CA PRO A 39 0.90 6.30 -8.62
C PRO A 39 -0.34 5.73 -7.92
N LEU A 40 -0.76 4.51 -8.25
CA LEU A 40 -1.89 3.86 -7.57
C LEU A 40 -1.59 3.60 -6.10
N ALA A 41 -0.40 3.12 -5.76
CA ALA A 41 0.01 2.90 -4.37
C ALA A 41 0.04 4.22 -3.58
N THR A 42 0.52 5.31 -4.18
CA THR A 42 0.50 6.63 -3.55
C THR A 42 -0.93 7.15 -3.34
N MET A 43 -1.82 6.95 -4.32
CA MET A 43 -3.23 7.31 -4.20
C MET A 43 -3.97 6.45 -3.16
N LEU A 44 -3.73 5.13 -3.14
CA LEU A 44 -4.27 4.21 -2.12
C LEU A 44 -3.77 4.56 -0.72
N SER A 45 -2.48 4.88 -0.58
CA SER A 45 -1.93 5.29 0.71
C SER A 45 -2.57 6.59 1.20
N ARG A 46 -2.83 7.55 0.30
CA ARG A 46 -3.59 8.77 0.60
C ARG A 46 -5.07 8.52 0.92
N SER A 47 -5.67 7.48 0.33
CA SER A 47 -7.07 7.12 0.61
C SER A 47 -7.25 6.41 1.95
N VAL A 48 -6.24 5.68 2.41
CA VAL A 48 -6.26 5.00 3.73
C VAL A 48 -5.78 5.94 4.83
N TYR A 49 -4.78 6.77 4.53
CA TYR A 49 -4.21 7.79 5.40
C TYR A 49 -4.38 9.12 4.69
N ASP A 50 -5.51 9.80 4.92
CA ASP A 50 -5.64 11.18 4.45
C ASP A 50 -4.90 12.08 5.45
N PRO A 51 -3.70 12.59 5.10
CA PRO A 51 -2.95 13.45 6.01
C PRO A 51 -3.76 14.70 6.38
N VAL A 52 -4.70 15.13 5.54
CA VAL A 52 -5.56 16.29 5.83
C VAL A 52 -6.48 15.98 7.01
N VAL A 53 -7.06 14.77 7.08
CA VAL A 53 -7.94 14.38 8.19
C VAL A 53 -7.14 14.13 9.47
N ALA A 54 -5.95 13.52 9.35
CA ALA A 54 -5.06 13.29 10.49
C ALA A 54 -4.53 14.60 11.09
N ASP A 55 -4.18 15.58 10.26
CA ASP A 55 -3.71 16.89 10.70
C ASP A 55 -4.85 17.82 11.16
N ALA A 56 -6.06 17.66 10.61
CA ALA A 56 -7.22 18.47 10.99
C ALA A 56 -7.85 18.04 12.33
N LEU A 57 -7.78 16.75 12.69
CA LEU A 57 -8.45 16.19 13.86
C LEU A 57 -7.52 15.47 14.86
N PRO A 58 -6.35 16.03 15.23
CA PRO A 58 -5.35 15.32 16.01
C PRO A 58 -5.83 14.95 17.41
N ARG A 59 -6.66 15.79 18.05
CA ARG A 59 -7.17 15.52 19.40
C ARG A 59 -8.31 14.52 19.36
N THR A 60 -9.18 14.58 18.36
CA THR A 60 -10.25 13.58 18.19
C THR A 60 -9.67 12.19 17.96
N LEU A 61 -8.66 12.06 17.09
CA LEU A 61 -8.00 10.77 16.83
C LEU A 61 -7.32 10.20 18.08
N GLY A 62 -6.72 11.04 18.93
CA GLY A 62 -6.16 10.61 20.21
C GLY A 62 -7.21 10.04 21.17
N LEU A 63 -8.37 10.72 21.29
CA LEU A 63 -9.46 10.23 22.15
C LEU A 63 -10.16 9.00 21.57
N LEU A 64 -10.13 8.83 20.24
CA LEU A 64 -10.72 7.68 19.54
C LEU A 64 -9.84 6.43 19.59
N GLN A 65 -8.52 6.56 19.83
CA GLN A 65 -7.63 5.40 20.02
C GLN A 65 -8.03 4.55 21.24
N ASP A 66 -8.53 5.18 22.29
CA ASP A 66 -9.00 4.50 23.50
C ASP A 66 -10.41 3.90 23.35
N TRP A 67 -11.07 4.14 22.21
CA TRP A 67 -12.44 3.73 21.97
C TRP A 67 -12.52 2.36 21.28
N ASP A 68 -13.32 1.45 21.84
CA ASP A 68 -13.42 0.04 21.44
C ASP A 68 -14.27 -0.23 20.19
N GLY A 69 -14.87 0.81 19.61
CA GLY A 69 -15.74 0.72 18.42
C GLY A 69 -17.11 0.06 18.64
N LYS A 70 -17.46 -0.32 19.88
CA LYS A 70 -18.68 -1.08 20.19
C LYS A 70 -19.79 -0.25 20.82
N ARG A 71 -19.45 0.82 21.52
CA ARG A 71 -20.40 1.74 22.18
C ARG A 71 -20.30 3.13 21.57
N THR A 72 -21.25 4.03 21.77
CA THR A 72 -21.07 5.42 21.33
C THR A 72 -19.81 6.01 21.98
N PRO A 73 -18.96 6.74 21.22
CA PRO A 73 -17.82 7.44 21.79
C PRO A 73 -18.26 8.33 22.96
N PRO A 74 -17.40 8.53 23.98
CA PRO A 74 -17.73 9.39 25.10
C PRO A 74 -17.90 10.84 24.63
N GLU A 75 -18.78 11.61 25.30
CA GLU A 75 -19.12 13.01 24.97
C GLU A 75 -17.92 13.91 24.61
N PRO A 76 -16.76 13.83 25.30
CA PRO A 76 -15.59 14.65 24.97
C PRO A 76 -15.06 14.43 23.55
N VAL A 77 -15.28 13.27 22.95
CA VAL A 77 -14.90 12.96 21.56
C VAL A 77 -15.73 13.79 20.58
N PHE A 78 -17.04 13.88 20.81
CA PHE A 78 -17.96 14.65 19.97
C PHE A 78 -17.72 16.15 20.08
N GLU A 79 -17.53 16.67 21.29
CA GLU A 79 -17.19 18.09 21.51
C GLU A 79 -15.85 18.45 20.85
N THR A 80 -14.85 17.59 20.98
CA THR A 80 -13.54 17.81 20.36
C THR A 80 -13.64 17.80 18.84
N LEU A 81 -14.34 16.82 18.27
CA LEU A 81 -14.57 16.73 16.82
C LEU A 81 -15.27 17.97 16.27
N ALA A 82 -16.35 18.42 16.91
CA ALA A 82 -17.09 19.60 16.46
C ALA A 82 -16.22 20.87 16.48
N ASN A 83 -15.41 21.05 17.52
CA ASN A 83 -14.50 22.18 17.63
C ASN A 83 -13.37 22.13 16.60
N GLU A 84 -12.79 20.95 16.35
CA GLU A 84 -11.73 20.78 15.35
C GLU A 84 -12.25 20.97 13.92
N LEU A 85 -13.44 20.44 13.59
CA LEU A 85 -14.09 20.68 12.29
C LEU A 85 -14.42 22.16 12.06
N LEU A 86 -14.92 22.86 13.09
CA LEU A 86 -15.19 24.30 12.99
C LEU A 86 -13.90 25.09 12.72
N ARG A 87 -12.80 24.74 13.39
CA ARG A 87 -11.49 25.35 13.16
C ARG A 87 -10.94 25.07 11.77
N ALA A 88 -10.97 23.81 11.31
CA ALA A 88 -10.51 23.42 9.98
C ALA A 88 -11.29 24.14 8.87
N HIS A 89 -12.60 24.34 9.06
CA HIS A 89 -13.42 25.12 8.14
C HIS A 89 -13.06 26.61 8.11
N GLN A 90 -12.78 27.21 9.28
CA GLN A 90 -12.34 28.61 9.38
C GLN A 90 -10.96 28.85 8.74
N GLU A 91 -10.08 27.85 8.81
CA GLU A 91 -8.73 27.90 8.24
C GLU A 91 -8.69 27.60 6.73
N ARG A 92 -9.84 27.32 6.09
CA ARG A 92 -9.96 26.95 4.66
C ARG A 92 -9.06 25.78 4.24
N THR A 93 -8.83 24.84 5.14
CA THR A 93 -8.08 23.60 4.86
C THR A 93 -9.01 22.45 4.44
N LEU A 94 -10.33 22.66 4.41
CA LEU A 94 -11.38 21.74 3.96
C LEU A 94 -12.42 22.45 3.06
#